data_AF-A0A534YRA0-F1
#
_entry.id   AF-A0A534YRA0-F1
#
_cell.length_a   1.000
_cell.length_b   1.000
_cell.length_c   1.000
_cell.angle_alpha   90.00
_cell.angle_beta   90.00
_cell.angle_gamma   90.00
#
_symmetry.space_group_name_H-M   'P 1'
#
loop_
_entity.id
_entity.type
_entity.pdbx_description
1 polymer ?
#
loop_
_entity_poly.entity_id
_entity_poly.type
_entity_poly.pdbx_seq_one_letter_code
_entity_poly.pdbx_strand_id
1 'polypeptide(L)' 'MRSAIAGKRMFVSGQLVEYWENPELPFGWTEADLQDYVDRGAWVLLFNAVLLTAPRPATEHGS' A
#
# COMPACT_ATOMS: atom_id res chain seq x y z
N MET A 1 3.61 0.63 -22.37
CA MET A 1 4.93 1.12 -21.93
C MET A 1 5.07 0.72 -20.47
N ARG A 2 6.16 0.06 -20.05
CA ARG A 2 6.41 -0.16 -18.62
C ARG A 2 7.00 1.12 -18.06
N SER A 3 6.27 1.86 -17.22
CA SER A 3 6.86 2.97 -16.49
C SER A 3 7.93 2.42 -15.54
N ALA A 4 9.11 3.04 -15.55
CA ALA A 4 10.19 2.64 -14.66
C ALA A 4 9.74 2.95 -13.22
N ILE A 5 9.79 1.95 -12.34
CA ILE A 5 9.55 2.16 -10.90
C ILE A 5 10.57 3.20 -10.44
N ALA A 6 10.11 4.40 -10.09
CA ALA A 6 10.98 5.50 -9.73
C ALA A 6 11.46 5.28 -8.28
N GLY A 7 12.72 4.88 -8.12
CA GLY A 7 13.37 4.82 -6.81
C GLY A 7 13.69 6.24 -6.32
N LYS A 8 13.13 6.64 -5.18
CA LYS A 8 13.43 7.90 -4.51
C LYS A 8 14.06 7.60 -3.15
N ARG A 9 15.14 8.31 -2.80
CA ARG A 9 15.76 8.19 -1.47
C ARG A 9 15.18 9.25 -0.54
N MET A 10 14.79 8.84 0.67
CA MET A 10 14.27 9.75 1.69
C MET A 10 14.74 9.35 3.09
N PHE A 11 14.75 10.30 4.03
CA PHE A 11 15.04 10.00 5.43
C PHE A 11 13.74 9.73 6.19
N VAL A 12 13.61 8.55 6.80
CA VAL A 12 12.52 8.18 7.71
C VAL A 12 13.11 7.93 9.09
N SER A 13 12.66 8.70 10.09
CA SER A 13 13.20 8.62 11.47
C SER A 13 14.73 8.72 11.54
N GLY A 14 15.34 9.53 10.69
CA GLY A 14 16.80 9.73 10.61
C GLY A 14 17.57 8.65 9.85
N GLN A 15 16.91 7.59 9.37
CA GLN A 15 17.54 6.58 8.50
C GLN A 15 17.26 6.87 7.03
N LEU A 16 18.29 6.80 6.20
CA LEU A 16 18.13 6.88 4.74
C LEU A 16 17.51 5.58 4.23
N VAL A 17 16.34 5.69 3.61
CA VAL A 17 15.60 4.58 3.01
C VAL A 17 15.39 4.82 1.52
N GLU A 18 15.36 3.73 0.76
CA GLU A 18 14.97 3.74 -0.65
C GLU A 18 13.48 3.42 -0.74
N TYR A 19 12.73 4.34 -1.34
CA TYR A 19 11.30 4.27 -1.55
C TYR A 19 11.03 4.01 -3.03
N TRP A 20 10.21 3.00 -3.30
CA TRP A 20 9.83 2.61 -4.65
C TRP A 20 8.35 2.89 -4.85
N GLU A 21 8.03 3.78 -5.78
CA GLU A 21 6.65 4.11 -6.14
C GLU A 21 6.41 3.78 -7.62
N ASN A 22 5.30 3.13 -7.90
CA ASN A 22 4.81 3.01 -9.26
C ASN A 22 3.75 4.09 -9.50
N PRO A 23 4.06 5.16 -10.24
CA PRO A 23 3.10 6.25 -10.47
C PRO A 23 1.89 5.82 -11.30
N GLU A 24 1.98 4.69 -12.03
CA GLU A 24 0.85 4.14 -12.79
C GLU A 24 -0.11 3.33 -11.91
N LEU A 25 0.29 2.97 -10.69
CA LEU A 25 -0.47 2.14 -9.75
C LEU A 25 -0.34 2.69 -8.32
N PRO A 26 -0.94 3.87 -8.04
CA PRO A 26 -0.97 4.42 -6.69
C PRO A 26 -1.76 3.51 -5.74
N PHE A 27 -1.27 3.40 -4.51
CA PHE A 27 -1.95 2.65 -3.45
C PHE A 27 -2.81 3.60 -2.60
N GLY A 28 -4.05 3.18 -2.33
CA GLY A 28 -5.05 3.90 -1.55
C GLY A 28 -6.01 2.93 -0.86
N TRP A 29 -6.84 3.46 0.03
CA TRP A 29 -7.79 2.67 0.84
C TRP A 29 -9.14 3.37 0.98
N THR A 30 -9.43 4.36 0.14
CA THR A 30 -10.78 4.94 0.08
C THR A 30 -11.73 3.97 -0.63
N GLU A 31 -13.04 4.13 -0.42
CA GLU A 31 -14.04 3.32 -1.13
C GLU A 31 -13.87 3.39 -2.66
N ALA A 32 -13.54 4.57 -3.18
CA ALA A 32 -13.27 4.77 -4.60
C ALA A 32 -12.04 3.99 -5.07
N ASP A 33 -10.97 3.94 -4.27
CA ASP A 33 -9.76 3.16 -4.60
C ASP A 33 -10.07 1.66 -4.62
N LEU A 34 -10.84 1.18 -3.62
CA LEU A 34 -11.24 -0.23 -3.53
C LEU A 34 -12.07 -0.65 -4.74
N GLN A 35 -13.02 0.19 -5.16
CA GLN A 35 -13.85 -0.07 -6.34
C GLN A 35 -13.01 -0.07 -7.61
N ASP A 36 -12.09 0.89 -7.78
CA ASP A 36 -11.20 0.96 -8.94
C ASP A 36 -10.30 -0.30 -9.04
N TYR A 37 -9.84 -0.86 -7.91
CA TYR A 37 -9.09 -2.11 -7.91
C TYR A 37 -9.92 -3.31 -8.37
N VAL A 38 -11.20 -3.37 -8.00
CA VAL A 38 -12.13 -4.41 -8.48
C VAL A 38 -12.34 -4.27 -9.99
N ASP A 39 -12.64 -3.06 -10.45
CA ASP A 39 -12.95 -2.79 -11.86
C ASP A 39 -11.77 -3.10 -12.79
N ARG A 40 -10.54 -2.88 -12.32
CA ARG A 40 -9.30 -3.16 -13.07
C ARG A 40 -8.72 -4.55 -12.85
N GLY A 41 -9.31 -5.36 -11.96
CA GLY A 41 -8.78 -6.67 -11.58
C GLY A 41 -7.43 -6.60 -10.85
N ALA A 42 -7.14 -5.50 -10.14
CA ALA A 42 -5.90 -5.29 -9.40
C ALA A 42 -5.92 -5.98 -8.03
N TRP A 43 -6.09 -7.30 -8.02
CA TRP A 43 -6.38 -8.10 -6.82
C TRP A 43 -5.34 -7.97 -5.70
N VAL A 44 -4.06 -7.78 -6.04
CA VAL A 44 -2.99 -7.58 -5.04
C VAL A 44 -3.18 -6.27 -4.28
N LEU A 45 -3.56 -5.19 -4.96
CA LEU A 45 -3.80 -3.89 -4.33
C LEU A 45 -5.04 -3.94 -3.44
N LEU A 46 -6.12 -4.57 -3.93
CA LEU A 46 -7.34 -4.78 -3.15
C LEU A 46 -7.05 -5.57 -1.87
N PHE A 47 -6.33 -6.68 -1.97
CA PHE A 47 -5.96 -7.51 -0.83
C PHE A 47 -5.16 -6.72 0.22
N ASN A 48 -4.17 -5.95 -0.23
CA ASN A 48 -3.34 -5.13 0.67
C ASN A 48 -4.17 -4.04 1.37
N ALA A 49 -5.08 -3.38 0.65
CA ALA A 49 -5.96 -2.36 1.23
C ALA A 49 -6.91 -2.95 2.28
N VAL A 50 -7.51 -4.11 2.01
CA VAL A 50 -8.37 -4.81 2.98
C VAL A 50 -7.58 -5.26 4.21
N LEU A 51 -6.39 -5.83 4.03
CA LEU A 51 -5.57 -6.27 5.16
C LEU A 51 -5.15 -5.13 6.08
N LEU A 52 -4.78 -3.98 5.51
CA LEU A 52 -4.31 -2.84 6.29
C LEU A 52 -5.44 -2.08 7.00
N THR A 53 -6.68 -2.22 6.53
CA THR A 53 -7.87 -1.60 7.14
C THR A 53 -8.61 -2.55 8.08
N ALA A 54 -8.29 -3.84 8.05
CA ALA A 54 -8.93 -4.84 8.90
C ALA A 54 -8.67 -4.53 10.39
N PRO A 55 -9.70 -4.67 11.26
CA PRO A 55 -9.52 -4.56 12.69
C PRO A 55 -8.45 -5.55 13.17
N ARG A 56 -7.41 -5.04 13.82
CA ARG A 56 -6.41 -5.92 14.43
C ARG A 56 -7.09 -6.61 15.63
N PRO A 57 -6.99 -7.94 15.78
CA PRO A 57 -7.43 -8.60 17.01
C PRO A 57 -6.68 -7.97 18.18
N ALA A 58 -7.38 -7.77 19.30
CA ALA A 58 -6.77 -7.24 20.51
C ALA A 58 -5.56 -8.11 20.85
N THR A 59 -4.36 -7.51 20.85
CA THR A 59 -3.17 -8.19 21.33
C THR A 59 -3.35 -8.43 22.81
N GLU A 60 -3.70 -9.68 23.17
CA GLU A 60 -3.59 -10.19 24.53
C GLU A 60 -2.11 -10.17 24.90
N HIS A 61 -1.63 -9.05 25.41
CA HIS A 61 -0.36 -9.03 26.12
C HIS A 61 -0.59 -9.81 27.40
N GLY A 62 -0.19 -11.08 27.39
CA GLY A 62 -0.09 -11.92 28.57
C GLY A 62 0.69 -11.16 29.65
N SER A 63 0.06 -11.06 30.82
CA SER A 63 0.62 -10.46 32.03
C SER A 63 1.81 -11.25 32.56
#